data_AF-A0A7H4NY15-F1
#
_entry.id   AF-A0A7H4NY15-F1
#
_cell.length_a   1.000
_cell.length_b   1.000
_cell.length_c   1.000
_cell.angle_alpha   90.00
_cell.angle_beta   90.00
_cell.angle_gamma   90.00
#
_symmetry.space_group_name_H-M   'P 1'
#
loop_
_entity.id
_entity.type
_entity.pdbx_description
1 polymer ?
#
loop_
_entity_poly.entity_id
_entity_poly.type
_entity_poly.pdbx_seq_one_letter_code
_entity_poly.pdbx_strand_id
1 'polypeptide(L)'
;MSLAAGPESLTGKQPSELAPKTLLALQSHFNSAWPDLAQWQFLDALLFRQLISDPALLRQANIATLLGAGETSLQQIFTRYPVLQTHQEVVFDVHLAGKATPIWPESLSLWLLPSLVVGQVEQGALVRIAAAAQLDNLIMTNVVTLKVGPMTN
;
A
#
# COMPACT_ATOMS: atom_id res chain seq x y z
N MET A 1 2.29 -10.11 26.96
CA MET A 1 1.27 -10.09 25.88
C MET A 1 1.55 -8.85 25.04
N SER A 2 1.96 -9.02 23.79
CA SER A 2 2.25 -7.89 22.90
C SER A 2 0.92 -7.32 22.42
N LEU A 3 0.66 -6.04 22.70
CA LEU A 3 -0.44 -5.31 22.09
C LEU A 3 -0.15 -5.24 20.60
N ALA A 4 -1.02 -5.80 19.76
CA ALA A 4 -1.02 -5.51 18.34
C ALA A 4 -1.05 -3.99 18.18
N ALA A 5 -0.17 -3.44 17.32
CA ALA A 5 -0.18 -2.02 17.04
C ALA A 5 -1.59 -1.64 16.55
N GLY A 6 -2.24 -0.70 17.23
CA GLY A 6 -3.52 -0.17 16.78
C GLY A 6 -3.38 0.44 15.38
N PRO A 7 -4.48 0.56 14.61
CA PRO A 7 -4.44 1.13 13.27
C PRO A 7 -3.81 2.53 13.30
N GLU A 8 -2.88 2.77 12.37
CA GLU A 8 -2.12 4.01 12.29
C GLU A 8 -3.06 5.20 12.08
N SER A 9 -2.90 6.29 12.85
CA SER A 9 -3.80 7.44 12.76
C SER A 9 -3.75 8.12 11.38
N LEU A 10 -4.93 8.49 10.88
CA LEU A 10 -5.14 9.17 9.59
C LEU A 10 -5.22 10.69 9.72
N THR A 11 -5.14 11.26 10.94
CA THR A 11 -5.27 12.70 11.19
C THR A 11 -4.22 13.51 10.42
N GLY A 12 -4.67 14.47 9.58
CA GLY A 12 -3.81 15.39 8.83
C GLY A 12 -3.26 14.86 7.50
N LYS A 13 -3.66 13.65 7.06
CA LYS A 13 -3.21 13.05 5.78
C LYS A 13 -4.24 13.31 4.67
N GLN A 14 -3.77 13.63 3.46
CA GLN A 14 -4.63 13.77 2.29
C GLN A 14 -4.86 12.39 1.65
N PRO A 15 -6.11 12.05 1.26
CA PRO A 15 -6.38 10.83 0.53
C PRO A 15 -5.69 10.83 -0.83
N SER A 16 -5.27 9.66 -1.28
CA SER A 16 -4.83 9.43 -2.65
C SER A 16 -6.02 9.58 -3.61
N GLU A 17 -5.78 10.24 -4.74
CA GLU A 17 -6.82 10.41 -5.76
C GLU A 17 -7.05 9.10 -6.54
N LEU A 18 -8.30 8.62 -6.55
CA LEU A 18 -8.76 7.56 -7.43
C LEU A 18 -9.99 8.05 -8.19
N ALA A 19 -9.89 8.15 -9.51
CA ALA A 19 -11.01 8.59 -10.33
C ALA A 19 -12.20 7.61 -10.19
N PRO A 20 -13.43 8.10 -9.96
CA PRO A 20 -14.63 7.27 -9.80
C PRO A 20 -14.81 6.20 -10.88
N LYS A 21 -14.61 6.58 -12.15
CA LYS A 21 -14.68 5.66 -13.30
C LYS A 21 -13.67 4.50 -13.20
N THR A 22 -12.49 4.76 -12.64
CA THR A 22 -11.42 3.78 -12.48
C THR A 22 -11.78 2.80 -11.37
N LEU A 23 -12.31 3.29 -10.24
CA LEU A 23 -12.81 2.43 -9.17
C LEU A 23 -13.88 1.46 -9.68
N LEU A 24 -14.89 1.97 -10.39
CA LEU A 24 -16.00 1.15 -10.91
C LEU A 24 -15.50 0.09 -11.90
N ALA A 25 -14.56 0.46 -12.79
CA ALA A 25 -13.97 -0.49 -13.73
C ALA A 25 -13.16 -1.58 -13.02
N LEU A 26 -12.34 -1.22 -12.03
CA LEU A 26 -11.55 -2.16 -11.24
C LEU A 26 -12.46 -3.11 -10.45
N GLN A 27 -13.51 -2.59 -9.81
CA GLN A 27 -14.47 -3.39 -9.08
C GLN A 27 -15.24 -4.35 -9.99
N SER A 28 -15.71 -3.87 -11.15
CA SER A 28 -16.37 -4.74 -12.13
C SER A 28 -15.45 -5.87 -12.58
N HIS A 29 -14.19 -5.57 -12.90
CA HIS A 29 -13.23 -6.59 -13.30
C HIS A 29 -12.96 -7.60 -12.18
N PHE A 30 -12.74 -7.11 -10.95
CA PHE A 30 -12.47 -7.96 -9.79
C PHE A 30 -13.64 -8.90 -9.50
N ASN A 31 -14.87 -8.39 -9.47
CA ASN A 31 -16.07 -9.18 -9.18
C ASN A 31 -16.36 -10.21 -10.28
N SER A 32 -16.05 -9.89 -11.55
CA SER A 32 -16.20 -10.84 -12.66
C SER A 32 -15.15 -11.96 -12.60
N ALA A 33 -13.90 -11.63 -12.30
CA ALA A 33 -12.81 -12.61 -12.25
C ALA A 33 -12.84 -13.47 -10.98
N TRP A 34 -13.29 -12.90 -9.86
CA TRP A 34 -13.26 -13.54 -8.55
C TRP A 34 -14.54 -13.27 -7.73
N PRO A 35 -15.68 -13.87 -8.11
CA PRO A 35 -17.00 -13.54 -7.55
C PRO A 35 -17.20 -13.92 -6.08
N ASP A 36 -16.34 -14.78 -5.54
CA ASP A 36 -16.44 -15.33 -4.19
C ASP A 36 -15.47 -14.68 -3.18
N LEU A 37 -14.65 -13.72 -3.62
CA LEU A 37 -13.72 -13.03 -2.72
C LEU A 37 -14.44 -12.04 -1.82
N ALA A 38 -13.88 -11.90 -0.62
CA ALA A 38 -14.38 -11.00 0.40
C ALA A 38 -14.05 -9.52 0.08
N GLN A 39 -14.78 -8.61 0.70
CA GLN A 39 -14.63 -7.17 0.50
C GLN A 39 -13.20 -6.68 0.77
N TRP A 40 -12.56 -7.19 1.83
CA TRP A 40 -11.18 -6.84 2.17
C TRP A 40 -10.18 -7.22 1.07
N GLN A 41 -10.42 -8.28 0.30
CA GLN A 41 -9.49 -8.74 -0.73
C GLN A 41 -9.46 -7.79 -1.92
N PHE A 42 -10.61 -7.21 -2.26
CA PHE A 42 -10.67 -6.13 -3.25
C PHE A 42 -9.91 -4.89 -2.76
N LEU A 43 -10.13 -4.50 -1.51
CA LEU A 43 -9.43 -3.35 -0.91
C LEU A 43 -7.92 -3.59 -0.82
N ASP A 44 -7.48 -4.82 -0.51
CA ASP A 44 -6.06 -5.21 -0.49
C ASP A 44 -5.42 -5.00 -1.86
N ALA A 45 -6.05 -5.53 -2.91
CA ALA A 45 -5.59 -5.38 -4.29
C ALA A 45 -5.56 -3.90 -4.72
N LEU A 46 -6.56 -3.12 -4.30
CA LEU A 46 -6.65 -1.70 -4.60
C LEU A 46 -5.53 -0.90 -3.89
N LEU A 47 -5.28 -1.18 -2.61
CA LEU A 47 -4.19 -0.57 -1.85
C LEU A 47 -2.84 -0.93 -2.44
N PHE A 48 -2.61 -2.19 -2.78
CA PHE A 48 -1.37 -2.63 -3.40
C PHE A 48 -1.14 -1.91 -4.74
N ARG A 49 -2.17 -1.81 -5.59
CA ARG A 49 -2.12 -1.03 -6.84
C ARG A 49 -1.74 0.43 -6.56
N GLN A 50 -2.34 1.04 -5.53
CA GLN A 50 -2.05 2.42 -5.19
C GLN A 50 -0.60 2.57 -4.70
N LEU A 51 -0.12 1.68 -3.84
CA LEU A 51 1.26 1.69 -3.34
C LEU A 51 2.29 1.68 -4.46
N ILE A 52 2.10 0.86 -5.49
CA ILE A 52 3.06 0.75 -6.61
C ILE A 52 2.93 1.88 -7.64
N SER A 53 1.78 2.55 -7.70
CA SER A 53 1.49 3.56 -8.74
C SER A 53 1.53 5.00 -8.25
N ASP A 54 1.42 5.23 -6.94
CA ASP A 54 1.28 6.56 -6.37
C ASP A 54 2.65 7.26 -6.29
N PRO A 55 2.87 8.32 -7.09
CA PRO A 55 4.15 9.03 -7.08
C PRO A 55 4.40 9.76 -5.75
N ALA A 56 3.39 9.92 -4.88
CA ALA A 56 3.58 10.45 -3.54
C ALA A 56 4.50 9.59 -2.68
N LEU A 57 4.53 8.27 -2.91
CA LEU A 57 5.45 7.36 -2.21
C LEU A 57 6.90 7.69 -2.53
N LEU A 58 7.20 7.87 -3.81
CA LEU A 58 8.54 8.20 -4.29
C LEU A 58 9.01 9.59 -3.86
N ARG A 59 8.07 10.49 -3.53
CA ARG A 59 8.37 11.82 -2.99
C ARG A 59 8.63 11.83 -1.48
N GLN A 60 8.34 10.74 -0.75
CA GLN A 60 8.67 10.69 0.67
C GLN A 60 10.18 10.72 0.86
N ALA A 61 10.69 11.60 1.73
CA ALA A 61 12.11 11.93 1.79
C ALA A 61 13.04 10.71 1.92
N ASN A 62 12.66 9.75 2.74
CA ASN A 62 13.39 8.50 2.98
C ASN A 62 13.34 7.50 1.81
N ILE A 63 12.34 7.58 0.93
CA ILE A 63 12.24 6.77 -0.29
C ILE A 63 12.93 7.48 -1.45
N ALA A 64 12.77 8.81 -1.54
CA ALA A 64 13.37 9.64 -2.57
C ALA A 64 14.91 9.51 -2.61
N THR A 65 15.56 9.33 -1.45
CA THR A 65 17.00 9.09 -1.36
C THR A 65 17.46 7.78 -1.98
N LEU A 66 16.55 6.83 -2.20
CA LEU A 66 16.85 5.54 -2.84
C LEU A 66 16.86 5.64 -4.36
N LEU A 67 16.21 6.66 -4.93
CA LEU A 67 16.16 6.87 -6.38
C LEU A 67 17.50 7.39 -6.91
N GLY A 68 17.92 6.82 -8.03
CA GLY A 68 19.02 7.30 -8.85
C GLY A 68 18.60 8.49 -9.72
N ALA A 69 19.58 9.09 -10.40
CA ALA A 69 19.32 10.22 -11.28
C ALA A 69 18.36 9.82 -12.42
N GLY A 70 17.20 10.48 -12.49
CA GLY A 70 16.18 10.23 -13.52
C GLY A 70 15.27 9.02 -13.26
N GLU A 71 15.41 8.34 -12.12
CA GLU A 71 14.53 7.24 -11.73
C GLU A 71 13.18 7.76 -11.18
N THR A 72 12.09 7.08 -11.53
CA THR A 72 10.72 7.52 -11.26
C THR A 72 9.78 6.38 -10.84
N SER A 73 10.33 5.21 -10.48
CA SER A 73 9.54 4.02 -10.12
C SER A 73 10.18 3.19 -9.01
N LEU A 74 9.36 2.48 -8.23
CA LEU A 74 9.84 1.49 -7.26
C LEU A 74 10.64 0.35 -7.93
N GLN A 75 10.27 -0.03 -9.15
CA GLN A 75 10.98 -1.08 -9.89
C GLN A 75 12.45 -0.71 -10.09
N GLN A 76 12.75 0.55 -10.41
CA GLN A 76 14.13 1.01 -10.57
C GLN A 76 14.91 0.95 -9.25
N ILE A 77 14.29 1.31 -8.13
CA ILE A 77 14.89 1.11 -6.79
C ILE A 77 15.26 -0.37 -6.61
N PHE A 78 14.35 -1.30 -6.92
CA PHE A 78 14.60 -2.73 -6.71
C PHE A 78 15.61 -3.35 -7.69
N THR A 79 15.89 -2.71 -8.84
CA THR A 79 17.00 -3.13 -9.70
C THR A 79 18.38 -2.83 -9.09
N ARG A 80 18.46 -1.82 -8.21
CA ARG A 80 19.69 -1.42 -7.52
C ARG A 80 19.81 -2.02 -6.13
N TYR A 81 18.69 -2.23 -5.45
CA TYR A 81 18.61 -2.80 -4.12
C TYR A 81 17.80 -4.10 -4.17
N PRO A 82 18.47 -5.27 -4.25
CA PRO A 82 17.77 -6.54 -4.44
C PRO A 82 16.84 -6.83 -3.25
N VAL A 83 15.58 -7.15 -3.52
CA VAL A 83 14.64 -7.55 -2.47
C VAL A 83 14.96 -8.98 -2.03
N LEU A 84 15.40 -9.13 -0.78
CA LEU A 84 15.76 -10.41 -0.19
C LEU A 84 14.56 -11.09 0.49
N GLN A 85 13.64 -10.29 1.02
CA GLN A 85 12.43 -10.78 1.68
C GLN A 85 11.33 -9.72 1.63
N THR A 86 10.09 -10.20 1.48
CA THR A 86 8.88 -9.40 1.59
C THR A 86 8.03 -9.94 2.72
N HIS A 87 7.57 -9.06 3.61
CA HIS A 87 6.55 -9.33 4.61
C HIS A 87 5.36 -8.41 4.35
N GLN A 88 4.17 -8.98 4.20
CA GLN A 88 2.93 -8.23 4.06
C GLN A 88 2.05 -8.49 5.28
N GLU A 89 1.58 -7.43 5.91
CA GLU A 89 0.60 -7.47 6.98
C GLU A 89 -0.65 -6.72 6.55
N VAL A 90 -1.80 -7.35 6.75
CA VAL A 90 -3.10 -6.77 6.43
C VAL A 90 -3.96 -6.85 7.68
N VAL A 91 -4.40 -5.70 8.16
CA VAL A 91 -5.31 -5.58 9.32
C VAL A 91 -6.57 -4.89 8.85
N PHE A 92 -7.72 -5.49 9.12
CA PHE A 92 -9.01 -5.00 8.64
C PHE A 92 -10.12 -5.28 9.64
N ASP A 93 -11.16 -4.46 9.59
CA ASP A 93 -12.39 -4.71 10.34
C ASP A 93 -13.07 -6.01 9.89
N VAL A 94 -13.50 -6.85 10.84
CA VAL A 94 -14.12 -8.16 10.55
C VAL A 94 -15.33 -8.08 9.60
N HIS A 95 -16.04 -6.95 9.56
CA HIS A 95 -17.17 -6.77 8.64
C HIS A 95 -16.73 -6.77 7.17
N LEU A 96 -15.46 -6.49 6.87
CA LEU A 96 -14.89 -6.59 5.53
C LEU A 96 -14.60 -8.05 5.11
N ALA A 97 -14.72 -9.03 6.02
CA ALA A 97 -14.60 -10.47 5.72
C ALA A 97 -15.80 -11.04 4.96
N GLY A 98 -16.92 -10.30 4.89
CA GLY A 98 -18.09 -10.69 4.11
C GLY A 98 -17.87 -10.60 2.60
N LYS A 99 -18.85 -11.13 1.83
CA LYS A 99 -18.85 -11.07 0.36
C LYS A 99 -18.69 -9.63 -0.13
N ALA A 100 -17.89 -9.43 -1.17
CA ALA A 100 -17.72 -8.12 -1.77
C ALA A 100 -19.07 -7.53 -2.23
N THR A 101 -19.33 -6.30 -1.82
CA THR A 101 -20.48 -5.48 -2.22
C THR A 101 -20.03 -4.33 -3.12
N PRO A 102 -20.92 -3.75 -3.93
CA PRO A 102 -20.59 -2.54 -4.68
C PRO A 102 -20.07 -1.42 -3.77
N ILE A 103 -18.98 -0.77 -4.17
CA ILE A 103 -18.39 0.36 -3.44
C ILE A 103 -18.69 1.62 -4.23
N TRP A 104 -19.30 2.59 -3.55
CA TRP A 104 -19.52 3.92 -4.11
C TRP A 104 -18.25 4.77 -3.94
N PRO A 105 -17.83 5.54 -4.96
CA PRO A 105 -16.62 6.36 -4.89
C PRO A 105 -16.56 7.30 -3.68
N GLU A 106 -17.68 7.88 -3.27
CA GLU A 106 -17.82 8.78 -2.14
C GLU A 106 -17.63 8.09 -0.77
N SER A 107 -17.84 6.78 -0.71
CA SER A 107 -17.67 5.97 0.49
C SER A 107 -16.23 5.51 0.70
N LEU A 108 -15.36 5.64 -0.30
CA LEU A 108 -14.00 5.13 -0.26
C LEU A 108 -12.97 6.26 -0.20
N SER A 109 -12.11 6.19 0.80
CA SER A 109 -10.89 6.98 0.87
C SER A 109 -9.69 6.06 0.99
N LEU A 110 -8.63 6.36 0.24
CA LEU A 110 -7.35 5.65 0.26
C LEU A 110 -6.29 6.60 0.80
N TRP A 111 -5.37 6.12 1.62
CA TRP A 111 -4.24 6.91 2.11
C TRP A 111 -2.94 6.20 1.92
N LEU A 112 -1.95 6.94 1.45
CA LEU A 112 -0.57 6.58 1.64
C LEU A 112 -0.11 7.05 3.03
N LEU A 113 0.49 6.14 3.79
CA LEU A 113 1.01 6.43 5.12
C LEU A 113 2.52 6.71 5.05
N PRO A 114 3.11 7.37 6.07
CA PRO A 114 4.56 7.54 6.16
C PRO A 114 5.29 6.21 6.08
N SER A 115 6.24 6.14 5.15
CA SER A 115 7.16 5.03 5.04
C SER A 115 8.28 5.17 6.07
N LEU A 116 8.99 4.06 6.30
CA LEU A 116 10.15 4.02 7.18
C LEU A 116 11.27 3.27 6.47
N VAL A 117 12.48 3.83 6.52
CA VAL A 117 13.70 3.14 6.09
C VAL A 117 14.62 3.01 7.29
N VAL A 118 15.03 1.80 7.62
CA VAL A 118 15.90 1.49 8.76
C VAL A 118 17.18 0.82 8.26
N GLY A 119 18.33 1.42 8.59
CA GLY A 119 19.66 0.94 8.18
C GLY A 119 20.35 1.87 7.18
N GLN A 120 21.57 1.50 6.78
CA GLN A 120 22.31 2.15 5.71
C GLN A 120 22.02 1.41 4.41
N VAL A 121 21.30 2.02 3.47
CA VAL A 121 20.76 1.30 2.31
C VAL A 121 21.85 0.68 1.43
N GLU A 122 23.05 1.27 1.42
CA GLU A 122 24.23 0.77 0.71
C GLU A 122 24.68 -0.60 1.24
N GLN A 123 24.39 -0.90 2.51
CA GLN A 123 24.71 -2.15 3.19
C GLN A 123 23.50 -3.09 3.31
N GLY A 124 22.33 -2.65 2.83
CA GLY A 124 21.04 -3.28 3.03
C GLY A 124 20.22 -2.60 4.13
N ALA A 125 18.90 -2.62 3.96
CA ALA A 125 17.97 -1.90 4.82
C ALA A 125 16.63 -2.62 4.94
N LEU A 126 15.84 -2.19 5.92
CA LEU A 126 14.41 -2.50 6.00
C LEU A 126 13.63 -1.29 5.50
N VAL A 127 12.74 -1.51 4.52
CA VAL A 127 11.85 -0.50 3.95
C VAL A 127 10.42 -0.90 4.28
N ARG A 128 9.74 -0.11 5.11
CA ARG A 128 8.31 -0.28 5.42
C ARG A 128 7.51 0.75 4.66
N ILE A 129 6.54 0.28 3.90
CA ILE A 129 5.58 1.10 3.17
C ILE A 129 4.19 0.71 3.68
N ALA A 130 3.34 1.69 3.95
CA ALA A 130 2.01 1.42 4.48
C ALA A 130 0.97 2.27 3.77
N ALA A 131 -0.22 1.70 3.61
CA ALA A 131 -1.40 2.38 3.10
C ALA A 131 -2.63 1.96 3.89
N ALA A 132 -3.68 2.79 3.82
CA ALA A 132 -4.95 2.51 4.44
C ALA A 132 -6.10 2.72 3.46
N ALA A 133 -7.15 1.94 3.61
CA ALA A 133 -8.45 2.17 2.99
C ALA A 133 -9.48 2.40 4.10
N GLN A 134 -10.39 3.33 3.87
CA GLN A 134 -11.58 3.52 4.70
C GLN A 134 -12.76 3.41 3.76
N LEU A 135 -13.62 2.46 4.07
CA LEU A 135 -14.90 2.28 3.43
C LEU A 135 -15.99 2.63 4.44
N ASP A 136 -16.63 3.78 4.26
CA ASP A 136 -17.52 4.41 5.24
C ASP A 136 -16.83 4.56 6.61
N ASN A 137 -17.17 3.71 7.59
CA ASN A 137 -16.57 3.70 8.93
C ASN A 137 -15.60 2.53 9.14
N LEU A 138 -15.42 1.66 8.15
CA LEU A 138 -14.57 0.48 8.22
C LEU A 138 -13.16 0.85 7.75
N ILE A 139 -12.15 0.50 8.55
CA ILE A 139 -10.75 0.79 8.24
C ILE A 139 -10.01 -0.51 7.95
N MET A 140 -9.10 -0.41 6.98
CA MET A 140 -8.13 -1.44 6.64
C MET A 140 -6.76 -0.81 6.44
N THR A 141 -5.72 -1.49 6.90
CA THR A 141 -4.33 -1.11 6.67
C THR A 141 -3.58 -2.25 5.99
N ASN A 142 -2.80 -1.91 4.97
CA ASN A 142 -1.85 -2.81 4.33
C ASN A 142 -0.44 -2.26 4.58
N VAL A 143 0.43 -3.11 5.13
CA VAL A 143 1.83 -2.79 5.40
C VAL A 143 2.70 -3.78 4.64
N VAL A 144 3.56 -3.27 3.77
CA VAL A 144 4.60 -4.04 3.09
C VAL A 144 5.95 -3.66 3.69
N THR A 145 6.64 -4.65 4.26
CA THR A 145 8.02 -4.50 4.73
C THR A 145 8.93 -5.29 3.82
N LEU A 146 9.92 -4.62 3.26
CA LEU A 146 10.93 -5.19 2.38
C LEU A 146 12.26 -5.21 3.11
N LYS A 147 12.90 -6.37 3.11
CA LYS A 147 14.33 -6.47 3.42
C LYS A 147 15.07 -6.37 2.10
N VAL A 148 15.84 -5.30 1.92
CA VAL A 148 16.66 -5.09 0.73
C VAL A 148 18.12 -5.38 1.06
N GLY A 149 18.82 -5.97 0.09
CA GLY A 149 20.25 -6.23 0.15
C GLY A 149 21.08 -4.98 -0.16
N PRO A 150 22.41 -5.10 -0.08
CA PRO A 150 23.32 -4.02 -0.43
C PRO A 150 23.16 -3.63 -1.90
N MET A 151 23.57 -2.41 -2.23
CA MET A 151 23.46 -1.90 -3.60
C MET A 151 24.25 -2.77 -4.57
N THR A 152 23.61 -3.21 -5.65
CA THR A 152 24.27 -3.89 -6.77
C THR A 152 24.73 -2.84 -7.77
N ASN A 153 26.04 -2.78 -8.03
CA ASN A 153 26.63 -1.93 -9.09
C ASN A 153 26.22 -2.41 -10.48
#